data_AF-A0A970FNZ2-F1
#
_entry.id   AF-A0A970FNZ2-F1
#
_cell.length_a   1.000
_cell.length_b   1.000
_cell.length_c   1.000
_cell.angle_alpha   90.00
_cell.angle_beta   90.00
_cell.angle_gamma   90.00
#
_symmetry.space_group_name_H-M   'P 1'
#
loop_
_entity.id
_entity.type
_entity.pdbx_description
1 polymer ?
#
loop_
_entity_poly.entity_id
_entity_poly.type
_entity_poly.pdbx_seq_one_letter_code
_entity_poly.pdbx_strand_id
1 'polypeptide(L)'
;MSLHDIKIDRGWKVLVYFDFILPAFLFLIAWITASPMLARLFHSYEIFVISPVPDFNAFTGIIGFVFHAGTIIYTITKRNIKDLILCIIITIAIFLFFYFEINYTILKPLQFS
;
A
#
# COMPACT_ATOMS: atom_id res chain seq x y z
N MET A 1 19.91 9.91 -15.73
CA MET A 1 18.83 8.92 -15.78
C MET A 1 17.52 9.70 -15.89
N SER A 2 16.87 9.68 -17.05
CA SER A 2 15.67 10.48 -17.32
C SER A 2 14.46 9.84 -16.62
N LEU A 3 13.65 10.64 -15.91
CA LEU A 3 12.43 10.18 -15.22
C LEU A 3 11.33 9.68 -16.19
N HIS A 4 11.55 9.78 -17.51
CA HIS A 4 10.60 9.39 -18.55
C HIS A 4 10.51 7.88 -18.84
N ASP A 5 11.41 7.05 -18.29
CA ASP A 5 11.44 5.62 -18.62
C ASP A 5 10.72 4.70 -17.62
N ILE A 6 10.08 5.26 -16.58
CA ILE A 6 9.18 4.46 -15.72
C ILE A 6 7.86 4.28 -16.46
N LYS A 7 7.85 3.40 -17.46
CA LYS A 7 6.60 2.93 -18.07
C LYS A 7 5.85 2.11 -17.03
N ILE A 8 4.85 2.73 -16.40
CA ILE A 8 3.82 2.01 -15.64
C ILE A 8 2.98 1.22 -16.65
N ASP A 9 3.53 0.07 -17.03
CA ASP A 9 2.97 -0.82 -18.04
C ASP A 9 1.71 -1.52 -17.52
N ARG A 10 1.73 -1.94 -16.24
CA ARG A 10 0.66 -2.72 -15.62
C ARG A 10 0.26 -2.17 -14.25
N GLY A 11 -1.04 -2.05 -14.00
CA GLY A 11 -1.59 -1.53 -12.74
C GLY A 11 -1.21 -2.41 -11.55
N TRP A 12 -1.28 -3.73 -11.69
CA TRP A 12 -0.98 -4.65 -10.59
C TRP A 12 0.46 -4.51 -10.07
N LYS A 13 1.41 -4.14 -10.95
CA LYS A 13 2.82 -3.92 -10.55
C LYS A 13 2.94 -2.71 -9.62
N VAL A 14 2.12 -1.69 -9.86
CA VAL A 14 2.08 -0.49 -9.02
C VAL A 14 1.56 -0.87 -7.64
N LEU A 15 0.42 -1.58 -7.58
CA LEU A 15 -0.14 -2.06 -6.32
C LEU A 15 0.87 -2.95 -5.56
N VAL A 16 1.48 -3.94 -6.23
CA VAL A 16 2.49 -4.79 -5.60
C VAL A 16 3.65 -3.98 -5.01
N TYR A 17 4.13 -2.98 -5.75
CA TYR A 17 5.24 -2.15 -5.28
C TYR A 17 4.88 -1.34 -4.03
N PHE A 18 3.75 -0.63 -4.06
CA PHE A 18 3.36 0.26 -2.96
C PHE A 18 2.74 -0.49 -1.78
N ASP A 19 2.02 -1.59 -1.99
CA ASP A 19 1.31 -2.30 -0.94
C ASP A 19 2.14 -3.40 -0.27
N PHE A 20 3.20 -3.89 -0.94
CA PHE A 20 4.04 -4.98 -0.43
C PHE A 20 5.53 -4.66 -0.41
N ILE A 21 6.13 -4.28 -1.54
CA ILE A 21 7.60 -4.16 -1.64
C ILE A 21 8.13 -3.04 -0.75
N LEU A 22 7.61 -1.83 -0.94
CA LEU A 22 8.02 -0.67 -0.17
C LEU A 22 7.75 -0.82 1.34
N PRO A 23 6.55 -1.24 1.80
CA PRO A 23 6.29 -1.44 3.22
C PRO A 23 7.09 -2.57 3.82
N ALA A 24 7.33 -3.68 3.10
CA ALA A 24 8.21 -4.74 3.58
C ALA A 24 9.64 -4.23 3.79
N PHE A 25 10.15 -3.38 2.89
CA PHE A 25 11.46 -2.76 3.04
C PHE A 25 11.51 -1.81 4.26
N LEU A 26 10.50 -0.94 4.41
CA LEU A 26 10.40 -0.05 5.57
C LEU A 26 10.33 -0.84 6.89
N PHE A 27 9.51 -1.90 6.92
CA PHE A 27 9.37 -2.80 8.06
C PHE A 27 10.71 -3.46 8.42
N LEU A 28 11.39 -4.05 7.43
CA LEU A 28 12.66 -4.76 7.66
C LEU A 28 13.73 -3.83 8.22
N ILE A 29 13.86 -2.62 7.68
CA ILE A 29 14.83 -1.66 8.20
C ILE A 29 14.42 -1.22 9.61
N ALA A 30 13.16 -0.89 9.84
CA ALA A 30 12.66 -0.51 11.16
C ALA A 30 12.94 -1.60 12.21
N TRP A 31 12.73 -2.86 11.84
CA TRP A 31 12.94 -4.00 12.71
C TRP A 31 14.42 -4.25 12.99
N ILE A 32 15.27 -4.31 11.96
CA ILE A 32 16.71 -4.58 12.10
C ILE A 32 17.41 -3.47 12.88
N THR A 33 17.05 -2.22 12.61
CA THR A 33 17.67 -1.06 13.27
C THR A 33 17.06 -0.73 14.63
N ALA A 34 15.94 -1.38 14.98
CA ALA A 34 15.16 -1.07 16.17
C ALA A 34 14.82 0.43 16.29
N SER A 35 14.61 1.11 15.15
CA SER A 35 14.45 2.58 15.11
C SER A 35 12.99 3.00 15.33
N PRO A 36 12.67 3.75 16.39
CA PRO A 36 11.32 4.26 16.64
C PRO A 36 10.80 5.18 15.53
N MET A 37 11.69 5.94 14.90
CA MET A 37 11.33 6.81 13.79
C MET A 37 10.86 5.99 12.58
N LEU A 38 11.58 4.92 12.24
CA LEU A 38 11.23 4.07 11.10
C LEU A 38 9.98 3.23 11.38
N ALA A 39 9.76 2.80 12.62
CA ALA A 39 8.53 2.13 13.02
C ALA A 39 7.30 3.04 12.87
N ARG A 40 7.41 4.32 13.28
CA ARG A 40 6.36 5.33 13.07
C ARG A 40 6.16 5.61 11.58
N LEU A 41 7.23 5.71 10.80
CA LEU A 41 7.14 5.92 9.36
C LEU A 41 6.41 4.76 8.65
N PHE A 42 6.77 3.52 8.98
CA PHE A 42 6.08 2.32 8.48
C PHE A 42 4.59 2.37 8.83
N HIS A 43 4.26 2.62 10.09
CA HIS A 43 2.87 2.70 10.56
C HIS A 43 2.06 3.80 9.87
N SER A 44 2.64 5.01 9.73
CA SER A 44 2.01 6.10 8.99
C SER A 44 1.81 5.74 7.53
N TYR A 45 2.79 5.09 6.90
CA TYR A 45 2.67 4.64 5.53
C TYR A 45 1.52 3.64 5.35
N GLU A 46 1.38 2.65 6.26
CA GLU A 46 0.25 1.72 6.26
C GLU A 46 -1.11 2.45 6.32
N ILE A 47 -1.26 3.36 7.28
CA ILE A 47 -2.56 4.02 7.55
C ILE A 47 -2.94 5.03 6.47
N PHE A 48 -1.97 5.79 5.95
CA PHE A 48 -2.27 6.87 5.00
C PHE A 48 -2.21 6.42 3.55
N VAL A 49 -1.22 5.58 3.18
CA VAL A 49 -0.92 5.29 1.77
C VAL A 49 -1.43 3.92 1.34
N ILE A 50 -1.27 2.88 2.17
CA ILE A 50 -1.71 1.54 1.79
C ILE A 50 -3.21 1.36 2.04
N SER A 51 -3.70 1.75 3.22
CA SER A 51 -5.10 1.49 3.60
C SER A 51 -6.08 2.05 2.56
N PRO A 52 -6.90 1.20 1.92
CA PRO A 52 -7.94 1.63 1.01
C PRO A 52 -9.26 1.87 1.74
N VAL A 53 -9.26 1.86 3.07
CA VAL A 53 -10.43 2.07 3.94
C VAL A 53 -10.42 3.54 4.40
N PRO A 54 -11.18 4.44 3.75
CA PRO A 54 -11.18 5.84 4.11
C PRO A 54 -11.89 6.05 5.45
N ASP A 55 -11.23 6.74 6.38
CA ASP A 55 -11.84 7.33 7.57
C ASP A 55 -11.78 8.85 7.43
N PHE A 56 -12.94 9.47 7.19
CA PHE A 56 -13.06 10.92 7.01
C PHE A 56 -12.94 11.71 8.31
N ASN A 57 -13.12 11.07 9.48
CA ASN A 57 -12.92 11.75 10.76
C ASN A 57 -11.44 11.84 11.09
N ALA A 58 -10.69 10.76 10.83
CA ALA A 58 -9.24 10.70 11.05
C ALA A 58 -8.41 11.21 9.86
N PHE A 59 -9.03 11.43 8.70
CA PHE A 59 -8.39 11.76 7.42
C PHE A 59 -7.33 10.72 6.98
N THR A 60 -7.59 9.44 7.26
CA THR A 60 -6.73 8.31 6.92
C THR A 60 -7.34 7.47 5.79
N GLY A 61 -6.51 6.68 5.10
CA GLY A 61 -6.93 5.78 4.02
C GLY A 61 -7.51 6.44 2.75
N ILE A 62 -7.69 7.77 2.72
CA ILE A 62 -8.18 8.50 1.53
C ILE A 62 -7.19 8.38 0.37
N ILE A 63 -5.89 8.53 0.64
CA ILE A 63 -4.85 8.42 -0.40
C ILE A 63 -4.81 6.98 -0.92
N GLY A 64 -4.80 5.99 -0.03
CA GLY A 64 -4.82 4.58 -0.43
C GLY A 64 -6.07 4.22 -1.23
N PHE A 65 -7.25 4.73 -0.86
CA PHE A 65 -8.48 4.55 -1.64
C PHE A 65 -8.35 5.12 -3.05
N VAL A 66 -7.94 6.39 -3.17
CA VAL A 66 -7.75 7.05 -4.47
C VAL A 66 -6.70 6.33 -5.32
N PHE A 67 -5.62 5.87 -4.70
CA PHE A 67 -4.56 5.11 -5.35
C PHE A 67 -5.05 3.78 -5.93
N HIS A 68 -5.78 2.99 -5.13
CA HIS A 68 -6.34 1.70 -5.58
C HIS A 68 -7.43 1.89 -6.64
N ALA A 69 -8.38 2.80 -6.40
CA ALA A 69 -9.45 3.10 -7.35
C ALA A 69 -8.89 3.66 -8.67
N GLY A 70 -7.94 4.60 -8.59
CA GLY A 70 -7.25 5.17 -9.75
C GLY A 70 -6.53 4.12 -10.57
N THR A 71 -5.85 3.17 -9.92
CA THR A 71 -5.16 2.07 -10.61
C THR A 71 -6.12 1.12 -11.31
N ILE A 72 -7.26 0.79 -10.68
CA ILE A 72 -8.32 -0.01 -11.29
C ILE A 72 -8.91 0.72 -12.50
N ILE A 73 -9.28 2.00 -12.36
CA ILE A 73 -9.84 2.82 -13.44
C ILE A 73 -8.86 2.90 -14.61
N TYR A 74 -7.59 3.18 -14.35
CA TYR A 74 -6.53 3.20 -15.38
C TYR A 74 -6.40 1.85 -16.11
N THR A 75 -6.56 0.74 -15.40
CA THR A 75 -6.48 -0.59 -16.00
C THR A 75 -7.70 -0.89 -16.87
N ILE A 76 -8.89 -0.41 -16.48
CA ILE A 76 -10.12 -0.47 -17.29
C ILE A 76 -9.93 0.30 -18.60
N THR A 77 -9.35 1.51 -18.58
CA THR A 77 -9.15 2.30 -19.81
C THR A 77 -8.19 1.63 -20.79
N LYS A 78 -7.22 0.86 -20.29
CA LYS A 78 -6.33 0.01 -21.10
C LYS A 78 -6.98 -1.26 -21.65
N ARG A 79 -8.21 -1.60 -21.22
CA ARG A 79 -8.94 -2.83 -21.59
C ARG A 79 -8.14 -4.11 -21.33
N ASN A 80 -7.24 -4.10 -20.36
CA ASN A 80 -6.42 -5.27 -20.00
C ASN A 80 -7.09 -6.05 -18.88
N ILE A 81 -7.92 -7.04 -19.24
CA ILE A 81 -8.71 -7.81 -18.27
C ILE A 81 -7.85 -8.60 -17.28
N LYS A 82 -6.70 -9.14 -17.72
CA LYS A 82 -5.81 -9.89 -16.83
C LYS A 82 -5.20 -8.99 -15.75
N ASP A 83 -4.77 -7.79 -16.14
CA ASP A 83 -4.27 -6.77 -15.20
C ASP A 83 -5.39 -6.30 -14.26
N LEU A 84 -6.60 -6.08 -14.78
CA LEU A 84 -7.75 -5.65 -14.00
C LEU A 84 -8.11 -6.67 -12.90
N ILE A 85 -8.18 -7.96 -13.24
CA ILE A 85 -8.46 -9.03 -12.28
C ILE A 85 -7.42 -9.03 -11.16
N LEU A 86 -6.13 -8.91 -11.50
CA LEU A 86 -5.06 -8.84 -10.51
C LEU A 86 -5.18 -7.60 -9.62
N CYS A 87 -5.48 -6.43 -10.19
CA CYS A 87 -5.71 -5.23 -9.40
C CYS A 87 -6.86 -5.42 -8.41
N ILE A 88 -7.99 -5.99 -8.85
CA ILE A 88 -9.15 -6.23 -7.98
C ILE A 88 -8.79 -7.19 -6.84
N ILE A 89 -8.11 -8.30 -7.14
CA ILE A 89 -7.69 -9.28 -6.12
C ILE A 89 -6.77 -8.62 -5.09
N ILE A 90 -5.79 -7.84 -5.52
CA ILE A 90 -4.86 -7.15 -4.62
C ILE A 90 -5.64 -6.14 -3.75
N THR A 91 -6.47 -5.28 -4.35
CA THR A 91 -7.27 -4.30 -3.61
C THR A 91 -8.16 -4.96 -2.56
N ILE A 92 -8.81 -6.08 -2.89
CA ILE A 92 -9.64 -6.82 -1.93
C ILE A 92 -8.78 -7.39 -0.80
N ALA A 93 -7.63 -7.98 -1.12
CA ALA A 93 -6.73 -8.53 -0.11
C ALA A 93 -6.24 -7.44 0.87
N ILE A 94 -5.83 -6.28 0.35
CA ILE A 94 -5.42 -5.14 1.17
C ILE A 94 -6.59 -4.59 1.98
N PHE A 95 -7.78 -4.44 1.37
CA PHE A 95 -8.98 -4.01 2.09
C PHE A 95 -9.28 -4.94 3.28
N LEU A 96 -9.25 -6.26 3.08
CA LEU A 96 -9.50 -7.23 4.15
C LEU A 96 -8.40 -7.19 5.22
N PHE A 97 -7.14 -6.99 4.83
CA PHE A 97 -6.02 -6.85 5.75
C PHE A 97 -6.21 -5.68 6.75
N PHE A 98 -6.70 -4.53 6.27
CA PHE A 98 -7.03 -3.39 7.14
C PHE A 98 -8.37 -3.54 7.84
N TYR A 99 -9.40 -4.08 7.17
CA TYR A 99 -10.73 -4.27 7.74
C TYR A 99 -10.72 -5.20 8.95
N PHE A 100 -9.88 -6.25 8.93
CA PHE A 100 -9.69 -7.16 10.05
C PHE A 100 -8.54 -6.76 10.98
N GLU A 101 -8.00 -5.55 10.86
CA GLU A 101 -6.97 -5.03 11.76
C GLU A 101 -5.69 -5.88 11.80
N ILE A 102 -5.41 -6.65 10.75
CA ILE A 102 -4.24 -7.55 10.68
C ILE A 102 -2.95 -6.73 10.68
N ASN A 103 -2.98 -5.51 10.15
CA ASN A 103 -1.88 -4.55 10.20
C ASN A 103 -1.33 -4.35 11.62
N TYR A 104 -2.19 -4.31 12.64
CA TYR A 104 -1.74 -4.15 14.03
C TYR A 104 -0.98 -5.36 14.56
N THR A 105 -1.18 -6.54 13.99
CA THR A 105 -0.38 -7.72 14.33
C THR A 105 1.05 -7.59 13.81
N ILE A 106 1.23 -6.98 12.64
CA ILE A 106 2.57 -6.75 12.03
C ILE A 106 3.35 -5.69 12.80
N LEU A 107 2.69 -4.76 13.51
CA LEU A 107 3.39 -3.74 14.31
C LEU A 107 4.09 -4.30 15.56
N LYS A 108 3.64 -5.44 16.10
CA LYS A 108 4.11 -5.99 17.38
C LYS A 108 5.63 -6.16 17.51
N PRO A 109 6.38 -6.59 16.47
CA PRO A 109 7.83 -6.75 16.56
C PRO A 109 8.62 -5.42 16.52
N LEU A 110 7.98 -4.31 16.18
CA LEU A 110 8.64 -3.02 16.02
C LEU A 110 8.76 -2.26 17.34
N GLN A 111 9.85 -1.51 17.51
CA GLN A 111 10.06 -0.64 18.67
C GLN A 111 9.53 0.77 18.39
N PHE A 112 8.73 1.31 19.30
CA PHE A 112 8.12 2.65 19.16
C PHE A 112 8.63 3.68 20.18
N SER A 113 9.46 3.24 21.12
CA SER A 113 10.06 3.99 22.23
C SER A 113 11.47 3.53 22.51
#